data_AF-A0A519VUE3-F1
#
_entry.id   AF-A0A519VUE3-F1
#
_cell.length_a   1.000
_cell.length_b   1.000
_cell.length_c   1.000
_cell.angle_alpha   90.00
_cell.angle_beta   90.00
_cell.angle_gamma   90.00
#
_symmetry.space_group_name_H-M   'P 1'
#
loop_
_entity.id
_entity.type
_entity.pdbx_description
1 polymer ?
#
loop_
_entity_poly.entity_id
_entity_poly.type
_entity_poly.pdbx_seq_one_letter_code
_entity_poly.pdbx_strand_id
1 'polypeptide(L)'
;MKRKHIVLALLLIFCFLQVRAKITLPAFFTSNMVLEQNAEVLMQGKGSPRNQIMLACSWDKNNKYAVWTDQAGNFKIKIKTPSYGGPYTMVISGEGMAIKLNNVMLGDVWLCSGQSNMEMPLAGWGKINNYQTEISEANYPNIRLLQVDHKTSNFPSNEISVQNGGWNVCTPANIPEFSATAYFFAREVYKKTGIPIGLIHSSWGGTVAEAWTSAETISKIPDFRAALERVQQSDDQAGYAEQILLWNNELNLQDKGLKSGIAVWANKSFDDTSWKKMELPAFFDSTEKPNFDGIVWFRKNIVIPREWGGKDLILNLGTIDDNDITYFDGKEIGNTQGYDRERRY
;
A
#
# COMPACT_ATOMS: atom_id res chain seq x y z
N MET A 1 -50.97 35.51 12.99
CA MET A 1 -49.79 35.66 13.87
C MET A 1 -48.98 34.36 14.08
N LYS A 2 -49.60 33.17 14.22
CA LYS A 2 -48.87 31.91 14.52
C LYS A 2 -47.82 31.45 13.49
N ARG A 3 -47.98 31.77 12.20
CA ARG A 3 -47.03 31.39 11.13
C ARG A 3 -45.70 32.16 11.14
N LYS A 4 -45.71 33.44 11.59
CA LYS A 4 -44.49 34.27 11.65
C LYS A 4 -43.55 33.84 12.80
N HIS A 5 -44.09 33.30 13.88
CA HIS A 5 -43.29 32.83 15.02
C HIS A 5 -42.61 31.48 14.77
N ILE A 6 -43.20 30.61 13.94
CA ILE A 6 -42.59 29.32 13.55
C ILE A 6 -41.40 29.52 12.61
N VAL A 7 -41.50 30.47 11.67
CA VAL A 7 -40.38 30.81 10.77
C VAL A 7 -39.22 31.45 11.53
N LEU A 8 -39.51 32.32 12.53
CA LEU A 8 -38.48 32.93 13.37
C LEU A 8 -37.78 31.91 14.28
N ALA A 9 -38.52 30.92 14.80
CA ALA A 9 -37.95 29.82 15.61
C ALA A 9 -37.07 28.88 14.77
N LEU A 10 -37.44 28.58 13.52
CA LEU A 10 -36.62 27.78 12.60
C LEU A 10 -35.34 28.52 12.15
N LEU A 11 -35.40 29.84 11.96
CA LEU A 11 -34.22 30.68 11.69
C LEU A 11 -33.27 30.79 12.89
N LEU A 12 -33.80 30.79 14.12
CA LEU A 12 -32.99 30.79 15.35
C LEU A 12 -32.32 29.43 15.62
N ILE A 13 -32.94 28.30 15.24
CA ILE A 13 -32.34 26.97 15.36
C ILE A 13 -31.20 26.76 14.35
N PHE A 14 -31.26 27.40 13.18
CA PHE A 14 -30.17 27.32 12.19
C PHE A 14 -28.93 28.15 12.57
N CYS A 15 -29.03 29.09 13.51
CA CYS A 15 -27.92 29.93 13.97
C CYS A 15 -26.98 29.25 14.99
N PHE A 16 -27.28 28.04 15.48
CA PHE A 16 -26.48 27.37 16.53
C PHE A 16 -25.73 26.12 16.07
N LEU A 17 -25.83 25.72 14.80
CA LEU A 17 -24.96 24.68 14.24
C LEU A 17 -23.63 25.31 13.80
N GLN A 18 -22.80 25.70 14.78
CA GLN A 18 -21.39 25.93 14.54
C GLN A 18 -20.73 24.58 14.24
N VAL A 19 -20.68 24.21 12.96
CA VAL A 19 -19.83 23.12 12.49
C VAL A 19 -18.40 23.56 12.76
N ARG A 20 -17.81 23.10 13.86
CA ARG A 20 -16.38 23.28 14.13
C ARG A 20 -15.63 22.41 13.14
N ALA A 21 -14.99 22.99 12.12
CA ALA A 21 -14.20 22.17 11.22
C ALA A 21 -12.98 21.64 11.98
N LYS A 22 -12.80 20.33 11.93
CA LYS A 22 -11.67 19.65 12.54
C LYS A 22 -10.42 19.99 11.74
N ILE A 23 -9.34 20.37 12.43
CA ILE A 23 -8.01 20.43 11.79
C ILE A 23 -7.68 19.03 11.28
N THR A 24 -7.25 18.91 10.03
CA THR A 24 -6.79 17.65 9.45
C THR A 24 -5.39 17.83 8.87
N LEU A 25 -4.58 16.79 9.04
CA LEU A 25 -3.22 16.73 8.53
C LEU A 25 -3.13 15.61 7.49
N PRO A 26 -2.26 15.73 6.47
CA PRO A 26 -1.85 14.60 5.64
C PRO A 26 -1.47 13.38 6.47
N ALA A 27 -1.74 12.18 5.95
CA ALA A 27 -1.60 10.92 6.69
C ALA A 27 -0.17 10.62 7.19
N PHE A 28 0.85 11.28 6.62
CA PHE A 28 2.25 11.16 7.04
C PHE A 28 2.65 12.09 8.18
N PHE A 29 1.82 13.07 8.59
CA PHE A 29 2.06 13.85 9.79
C PHE A 29 1.40 13.19 11.00
N THR A 30 2.11 12.27 11.63
CA THR A 30 1.65 11.49 12.78
C THR A 30 2.68 11.52 13.92
N SER A 31 2.30 10.97 15.08
CA SER A 31 3.28 10.73 16.15
C SER A 31 4.35 9.73 15.69
N ASN A 32 5.51 9.73 16.33
CA ASN A 32 6.70 8.96 15.95
C ASN A 32 7.40 9.41 14.66
N MET A 33 6.99 10.49 14.00
CA MET A 33 7.65 10.92 12.76
C MET A 33 9.08 11.43 12.97
N VAL A 34 9.84 11.49 11.88
CA VAL A 34 11.13 12.20 11.80
C VAL A 34 10.96 13.40 10.88
N LEU A 35 11.45 14.56 11.31
CA LEU A 35 11.60 15.73 10.46
C LEU A 35 13.09 15.95 10.16
N GLU A 36 13.36 16.43 8.95
CA GLU A 36 14.73 16.75 8.52
C GLU A 36 15.37 17.75 9.50
N GLN A 37 16.59 17.46 9.96
CA GLN A 37 17.37 18.35 10.84
C GLN A 37 18.02 19.51 10.07
N ASN A 38 18.35 20.61 10.76
CA ASN A 38 19.03 21.78 10.19
C ASN A 38 18.35 22.33 8.91
N ALA A 39 17.02 22.24 8.86
CA ALA A 39 16.24 22.52 7.67
C ALA A 39 15.06 23.46 7.96
N GLU A 40 14.46 23.97 6.88
CA GLU A 40 13.14 24.60 6.92
C GLU A 40 12.11 23.62 6.37
N VAL A 41 11.30 23.02 7.25
CA VAL A 41 10.33 21.99 6.91
C VAL A 41 8.95 22.61 6.72
N LEU A 42 8.27 22.19 5.64
CA LEU A 42 6.90 22.60 5.35
C LEU A 42 5.90 21.67 6.03
N MET A 43 5.15 22.18 7.00
CA MET A 43 3.96 21.54 7.51
C MET A 43 2.72 22.09 6.82
N GLN A 44 1.78 21.21 6.47
CA GLN A 44 0.56 21.60 5.78
C GLN A 44 -0.64 20.79 6.27
N GLY A 45 -1.84 21.32 6.05
CA GLY A 45 -3.08 20.67 6.42
C GLY A 45 -4.30 21.49 6.04
N LYS A 46 -5.47 21.08 6.55
CA LYS A 46 -6.74 21.79 6.39
C LYS A 46 -7.31 22.17 7.75
N GLY A 47 -8.04 23.28 7.80
CA GLY A 47 -8.87 23.72 8.92
C GLY A 47 -10.07 24.49 8.37
N SER A 48 -10.85 25.14 9.23
CA SER A 48 -11.91 26.01 8.73
C SER A 48 -11.34 27.14 7.87
N PRO A 49 -12.03 27.59 6.81
CA PRO A 49 -11.61 28.74 6.01
C PRO A 49 -11.38 30.00 6.83
N ARG A 50 -10.35 30.78 6.47
CA ARG A 50 -10.01 32.09 7.07
C ARG A 50 -9.84 32.06 8.60
N ASN A 51 -9.32 30.96 9.14
CA ASN A 51 -9.06 30.79 10.56
C ASN A 51 -7.57 30.72 10.86
N GLN A 52 -7.22 31.16 12.06
CA GLN A 52 -5.83 31.12 12.52
C GLN A 52 -5.47 29.72 13.02
N ILE A 53 -4.39 29.17 12.46
CA ILE A 53 -3.74 27.95 12.91
C ILE A 53 -2.44 28.34 13.59
N MET A 54 -2.23 27.82 14.79
CA MET A 54 -1.00 27.98 15.56
C MET A 54 -0.26 26.65 15.65
N LEU A 55 1.06 26.72 15.61
CA LEU A 55 1.95 25.59 15.84
C LEU A 55 3.00 25.96 16.89
N ALA A 56 3.15 25.08 17.88
CA ALA A 56 4.21 25.14 18.86
C ALA A 56 5.03 23.84 18.82
N CYS A 57 6.35 23.98 18.83
CA CYS A 57 7.30 22.87 18.79
C CYS A 57 8.13 22.89 20.08
N SER A 58 8.30 21.76 20.75
CA SER A 58 8.98 21.74 22.06
C SER A 58 10.49 22.03 21.98
N TRP A 59 11.11 21.90 20.80
CA TRP A 59 12.51 22.27 20.56
C TRP A 59 12.72 23.78 20.38
N ASP A 60 11.66 24.54 20.08
CA ASP A 60 11.70 25.97 19.89
C ASP A 60 10.77 26.66 20.90
N LYS A 61 11.24 26.79 22.14
CA LYS A 61 10.44 27.32 23.25
C LYS A 61 10.08 28.80 23.09
N ASN A 62 10.82 29.53 22.26
CA ASN A 62 10.70 30.98 22.13
C ASN A 62 9.83 31.39 20.93
N ASN A 63 9.68 30.51 19.93
CA ASN A 63 8.86 30.82 18.76
C ASN A 63 7.56 30.01 18.75
N LYS A 64 6.50 30.67 18.32
CA LYS A 64 5.25 30.04 17.91
C LYS A 64 4.97 30.47 16.49
N TYR A 65 4.56 29.53 15.66
CA TYR A 65 4.17 29.82 14.28
C TYR A 65 2.67 30.07 14.24
N ALA A 66 2.23 31.05 13.45
CA ALA A 66 0.83 31.32 13.22
C ALA A 66 0.61 31.62 11.73
N VAL A 67 -0.43 31.02 11.15
CA VAL A 67 -0.84 31.25 9.77
C VAL A 67 -2.36 31.28 9.69
N TRP A 68 -2.90 31.94 8.68
CA TRP A 68 -4.32 31.89 8.36
C TRP A 68 -4.57 30.86 7.27
N THR A 69 -5.60 30.05 7.42
CA THR A 69 -6.08 29.19 6.33
C THR A 69 -6.60 30.05 5.17
N ASP A 70 -6.46 29.54 3.96
CA ASP A 70 -7.03 30.17 2.77
C ASP A 70 -8.58 30.02 2.71
N GLN A 71 -9.19 30.44 1.60
CA GLN A 71 -10.64 30.33 1.40
C GLN A 71 -11.13 28.87 1.31
N ALA A 72 -10.25 27.95 0.92
CA ALA A 72 -10.52 26.51 0.87
C ALA A 72 -10.15 25.79 2.17
N GLY A 73 -9.66 26.51 3.18
CA GLY A 73 -9.27 25.95 4.47
C GLY A 73 -7.85 25.40 4.51
N ASN A 74 -7.04 25.52 3.45
CA ASN A 74 -5.67 25.00 3.47
C ASN A 74 -4.74 25.93 4.24
N PHE A 75 -3.77 25.36 4.95
CA PHE A 75 -2.68 26.10 5.56
C PHE A 75 -1.32 25.47 5.28
N LYS A 76 -0.29 26.31 5.32
CA LYS A 76 1.12 25.96 5.14
C LYS A 76 1.96 26.74 6.16
N ILE A 77 2.75 26.05 6.96
CA ILE A 77 3.62 26.62 7.99
C ILE A 77 5.04 26.12 7.73
N LYS A 78 5.99 27.05 7.59
CA LYS A 78 7.41 26.74 7.51
C LYS A 78 8.02 26.75 8.91
N ILE A 79 8.69 25.67 9.27
CA ILE A 79 9.22 25.41 10.61
C ILE A 79 10.72 25.21 10.49
N LYS A 80 11.50 25.88 11.35
CA LYS A 80 12.93 25.64 11.42
C LYS A 80 13.22 24.49 12.39
N THR A 81 14.02 23.54 11.94
CA THR A 81 14.50 22.43 12.77
C THR A 81 15.96 22.69 13.16
N PRO A 82 16.34 22.54 14.44
CA PRO A 82 17.74 22.56 14.84
C PRO A 82 18.45 21.28 14.39
N SER A 83 19.69 21.09 14.86
CA SER A 83 20.40 19.81 14.76
C SER A 83 19.58 18.67 15.36
N TYR A 84 19.91 17.44 14.97
CA TYR A 84 19.20 16.22 15.33
C TYR A 84 18.96 16.07 16.84
N GLY A 85 17.88 15.35 17.19
CA GLY A 85 17.53 15.05 18.58
C GLY A 85 16.07 14.65 18.75
N GLY A 86 15.61 14.71 20.00
CA GLY A 86 14.26 14.28 20.41
C GLY A 86 14.32 13.27 21.56
N PRO A 87 13.17 12.69 21.96
CA PRO A 87 11.85 12.92 21.38
C PRO A 87 11.27 14.30 21.73
N TYR A 88 10.65 14.93 20.74
CA TYR A 88 9.95 16.20 20.87
C TYR A 88 8.43 16.03 20.73
N THR A 89 7.73 17.14 21.01
CA THR A 89 6.29 17.27 20.79
C THR A 89 6.01 18.45 19.87
N MET A 90 5.04 18.29 18.98
CA MET A 90 4.42 19.38 18.23
C MET A 90 2.94 19.49 18.60
N VAL A 91 2.45 20.72 18.79
CA VAL A 91 1.05 21.00 19.06
C VAL A 91 0.53 21.97 18.01
N ILE A 92 -0.46 21.52 17.25
CA ILE A 92 -1.16 22.29 16.24
C ILE A 92 -2.53 22.62 16.80
N SER A 93 -2.86 23.90 16.90
CA SER A 93 -4.12 24.35 17.52
C SER A 93 -4.83 25.39 16.68
N GLY A 94 -6.16 25.37 16.73
CA GLY A 94 -7.03 26.31 16.03
C GLY A 94 -8.48 26.00 16.40
N GLU A 95 -9.32 27.04 16.48
CA GLU A 95 -10.76 26.92 16.74
C GLU A 95 -11.14 26.08 17.98
N GLY A 96 -10.33 26.17 19.04
CA GLY A 96 -10.55 25.42 20.28
C GLY A 96 -10.22 23.92 20.20
N MET A 97 -9.62 23.46 19.10
CA MET A 97 -9.09 22.11 18.92
C MET A 97 -7.56 22.13 18.94
N ALA A 98 -6.97 21.01 19.37
CA ALA A 98 -5.52 20.82 19.30
C ALA A 98 -5.17 19.38 18.89
N ILE A 99 -4.23 19.23 17.96
CA ILE A 99 -3.59 17.97 17.60
C ILE A 99 -2.20 17.98 18.23
N LYS A 100 -1.90 16.94 19.01
CA LYS A 100 -0.59 16.73 19.61
C LYS A 100 0.11 15.57 18.91
N LEU A 101 1.25 15.85 18.27
CA LEU A 101 2.14 14.85 17.73
C LEU A 101 3.26 14.61 18.75
N ASN A 102 3.37 13.38 19.23
CA ASN A 102 4.35 12.98 20.24
C ASN A 102 5.50 12.18 19.60
N ASN A 103 6.61 12.06 20.31
CA ASN A 103 7.77 11.27 19.87
C ASN A 103 8.29 11.71 18.49
N VAL A 104 8.31 13.02 18.23
CA VAL A 104 8.83 13.59 16.99
C VAL A 104 10.36 13.66 17.11
N MET A 105 11.06 13.02 16.18
CA MET A 105 12.52 13.09 16.11
C MET A 105 12.94 14.14 15.08
N LEU A 106 14.10 14.75 15.28
CA LEU A 106 14.81 15.51 14.25
C LEU A 106 16.03 14.69 13.83
N GLY A 107 16.23 14.51 12.53
CA GLY A 107 17.29 13.66 11.99
C GLY A 107 17.29 13.65 10.47
N ASP A 108 17.82 12.60 9.86
CA ASP A 108 17.89 12.50 8.39
C ASP A 108 16.70 11.70 7.85
N VAL A 109 15.98 12.25 6.87
CA VAL A 109 14.80 11.62 6.26
C VAL A 109 15.14 11.14 4.84
N TRP A 110 14.87 9.86 4.59
CA TRP A 110 15.21 9.19 3.33
C TRP A 110 13.96 8.67 2.63
N LEU A 111 13.82 9.00 1.35
CA LEU A 111 12.81 8.42 0.47
C LEU A 111 13.36 7.14 -0.18
N CYS A 112 12.69 6.03 0.09
CA CYS A 112 13.01 4.70 -0.41
C CYS A 112 11.98 4.32 -1.46
N SER A 113 12.31 4.55 -2.73
CA SER A 113 11.42 4.31 -3.88
C SER A 113 12.08 3.42 -4.93
N GLY A 114 11.29 2.92 -5.87
CA GLY A 114 11.72 1.98 -6.91
C GLY A 114 10.72 0.83 -7.11
N GLN A 115 11.25 -0.32 -7.51
CA GLN A 115 10.48 -1.54 -7.81
C GLN A 115 10.70 -2.65 -6.76
N SER A 116 10.48 -3.90 -7.16
CA SER A 116 10.53 -5.11 -6.30
C SER A 116 11.77 -5.23 -5.42
N ASN A 117 12.96 -4.85 -5.89
CA ASN A 117 14.18 -4.92 -5.08
C ASN A 117 14.22 -3.91 -3.91
N MET A 118 13.59 -2.74 -4.09
CA MET A 118 13.39 -1.79 -2.99
C MET A 118 12.26 -2.28 -2.09
N GLU A 119 11.21 -2.83 -2.68
CA GLU A 119 10.02 -3.28 -1.96
C GLU A 119 10.25 -4.53 -1.12
N MET A 120 11.19 -5.40 -1.51
CA MET A 120 11.45 -6.71 -0.92
C MET A 120 11.44 -6.66 0.63
N PRO A 121 10.44 -7.28 1.27
CA PRO A 121 10.28 -7.23 2.71
C PRO A 121 11.36 -8.03 3.47
N LEU A 122 11.64 -7.61 4.70
CA LEU A 122 12.59 -8.31 5.57
C LEU A 122 12.14 -9.76 5.86
N ALA A 123 10.85 -9.97 6.08
CA ALA A 123 10.25 -11.27 6.43
C ALA A 123 9.48 -11.94 5.27
N GLY A 124 9.40 -11.34 4.08
CA GLY A 124 8.97 -12.06 2.87
C GLY A 124 8.75 -11.30 1.56
N TRP A 125 9.62 -11.51 0.55
CA TRP A 125 9.28 -12.36 -0.61
C TRP A 125 10.51 -13.17 -1.02
N GLY A 126 10.52 -14.47 -0.73
CA GLY A 126 11.69 -15.34 -0.83
C GLY A 126 12.61 -15.35 0.41
N LYS A 127 12.33 -14.49 1.41
CA LYS A 127 13.03 -14.31 2.71
C LYS A 127 14.54 -14.08 2.57
N ILE A 128 15.02 -12.97 3.14
CA ILE A 128 16.47 -12.74 3.17
C ILE A 128 17.19 -13.78 4.03
N ASN A 129 18.48 -13.96 3.78
CA ASN A 129 19.34 -14.74 4.67
C ASN A 129 19.29 -14.14 6.09
N ASN A 130 19.14 -15.00 7.10
CA ASN A 130 19.10 -14.65 8.52
C ASN A 130 17.94 -13.73 8.95
N TYR A 131 16.82 -13.72 8.21
CA TYR A 131 15.68 -12.84 8.53
C TYR A 131 15.20 -12.95 9.98
N GLN A 132 15.19 -14.15 10.60
CA GLN A 132 14.75 -14.31 11.99
C GLN A 132 15.63 -13.54 12.97
N THR A 133 16.95 -13.63 12.81
CA THR A 133 17.91 -12.91 13.65
C THR A 133 17.74 -11.40 13.44
N GLU A 134 17.68 -10.97 12.19
CA GLU A 134 17.53 -9.55 11.85
C GLU A 134 16.26 -8.94 12.43
N ILE A 135 15.14 -9.66 12.40
CA ILE A 135 13.90 -9.23 13.05
C ILE A 135 14.08 -9.17 14.57
N SER A 136 14.62 -10.21 15.18
CA SER A 136 14.76 -10.27 16.65
C SER A 136 15.66 -9.15 17.21
N GLU A 137 16.66 -8.72 16.43
CA GLU A 137 17.62 -7.69 16.80
C GLU A 137 17.23 -6.28 16.33
N ALA A 138 16.15 -6.14 15.57
CA ALA A 138 15.67 -4.86 15.02
C ALA A 138 15.04 -3.96 16.10
N ASN A 139 15.78 -3.62 17.15
CA ASN A 139 15.37 -2.73 18.23
C ASN A 139 16.10 -1.39 18.12
N TYR A 140 15.69 -0.57 17.15
CA TYR A 140 16.30 0.73 16.87
C TYR A 140 15.30 1.86 17.12
N PRO A 141 15.10 2.28 18.39
CA PRO A 141 14.10 3.26 18.77
C PRO A 141 14.40 4.69 18.30
N ASN A 142 15.39 4.91 17.44
CA ASN A 142 15.63 6.18 16.73
C ASN A 142 15.53 6.04 15.20
N ILE A 143 15.22 4.86 14.69
CA ILE A 143 14.82 4.64 13.30
C ILE A 143 13.28 4.60 13.27
N ARG A 144 12.68 5.28 12.29
CA ARG A 144 11.23 5.36 12.11
C ARG A 144 10.84 4.91 10.71
N LEU A 145 9.71 4.23 10.62
CA LEU A 145 9.23 3.56 9.41
C LEU A 145 7.89 4.18 9.02
N LEU A 146 7.79 4.70 7.80
CA LEU A 146 6.54 5.13 7.17
C LEU A 146 6.40 4.36 5.85
N GLN A 147 5.34 3.59 5.72
CA GLN A 147 5.07 2.80 4.52
C GLN A 147 3.82 3.35 3.83
N VAL A 148 3.98 3.76 2.59
CA VAL A 148 2.89 4.34 1.77
C VAL A 148 2.07 3.21 1.16
N ASP A 149 0.75 3.38 1.09
CA ASP A 149 -0.10 2.42 0.39
C ASP A 149 0.10 2.48 -1.12
N HIS A 150 -0.09 1.34 -1.76
CA HIS A 150 -0.17 1.23 -3.21
C HIS A 150 -1.49 1.79 -3.70
N LYS A 151 -1.45 2.99 -4.29
CA LYS A 151 -2.61 3.63 -4.89
C LYS A 151 -2.24 4.17 -6.27
N THR A 152 -2.94 3.70 -7.29
CA THR A 152 -2.78 4.22 -8.66
C THR A 152 -3.53 5.55 -8.83
N SER A 153 -2.99 6.40 -9.69
CA SER A 153 -3.68 7.59 -10.19
C SER A 153 -3.06 8.03 -11.51
N ASN A 154 -3.89 8.45 -12.46
CA ASN A 154 -3.41 9.03 -13.72
C ASN A 154 -2.95 10.48 -13.55
N PHE A 155 -3.18 11.08 -12.37
CA PHE A 155 -2.81 12.47 -12.05
C PHE A 155 -2.13 12.55 -10.67
N PRO A 156 -1.22 13.52 -10.46
CA PRO A 156 -0.64 13.75 -9.15
C PRO A 156 -1.70 14.01 -8.08
N SER A 157 -1.70 13.19 -7.02
CA SER A 157 -2.58 13.36 -5.87
C SER A 157 -1.90 14.18 -4.77
N ASN A 158 -2.67 15.05 -4.12
CA ASN A 158 -2.23 15.75 -2.91
C ASN A 158 -2.55 14.96 -1.62
N GLU A 159 -3.17 13.79 -1.76
CA GLU A 159 -3.54 12.90 -0.66
C GLU A 159 -2.82 11.57 -0.82
N ILE A 160 -2.17 11.14 0.26
CA ILE A 160 -1.57 9.82 0.37
C ILE A 160 -2.22 9.07 1.53
N SER A 161 -2.29 7.75 1.41
CA SER A 161 -2.60 6.86 2.52
C SER A 161 -1.36 6.04 2.89
N VAL A 162 -1.33 5.58 4.12
CA VAL A 162 -0.16 4.95 4.73
C VAL A 162 -0.61 3.75 5.54
N GLN A 163 0.23 2.71 5.55
CA GLN A 163 0.01 1.52 6.33
C GLN A 163 0.21 1.78 7.83
N ASN A 164 -0.34 0.89 8.66
CA ASN A 164 -0.07 0.84 10.10
C ASN A 164 -0.30 2.17 10.85
N GLY A 165 -1.21 3.02 10.36
CA GLY A 165 -1.57 4.28 11.00
C GLY A 165 -0.50 5.39 10.96
N GLY A 166 0.55 5.25 10.15
CA GLY A 166 1.58 6.26 9.96
C GLY A 166 2.98 5.81 10.40
N TRP A 167 3.71 6.71 11.07
CA TRP A 167 5.09 6.44 11.46
C TRP A 167 5.15 5.45 12.63
N ASN A 168 5.98 4.43 12.46
CA ASN A 168 6.20 3.37 13.42
C ASN A 168 7.65 3.32 13.87
N VAL A 169 7.89 2.93 15.12
CA VAL A 169 9.25 2.72 15.64
C VAL A 169 9.80 1.42 15.06
N CYS A 170 11.07 1.42 14.65
CA CYS A 170 11.76 0.20 14.23
C CYS A 170 11.92 -0.75 15.44
N THR A 171 11.09 -1.79 15.43
CA THR A 171 11.01 -2.84 16.45
C THR A 171 10.86 -4.19 15.75
N PRO A 172 11.13 -5.32 16.44
CA PRO A 172 10.87 -6.65 15.90
C PRO A 172 9.41 -6.86 15.42
N ALA A 173 8.45 -6.13 15.99
CA ALA A 173 7.04 -6.23 15.61
C ALA A 173 6.70 -5.46 14.32
N ASN A 174 7.40 -4.37 14.01
CA ASN A 174 7.05 -3.46 12.91
C ASN A 174 7.94 -3.61 11.67
N ILE A 175 9.13 -4.20 11.82
CA ILE A 175 10.08 -4.37 10.71
C ILE A 175 9.77 -5.51 9.73
N PRO A 176 9.04 -6.61 10.07
CA PRO A 176 8.93 -7.78 9.19
C PRO A 176 8.50 -7.45 7.75
N GLU A 177 7.50 -6.61 7.57
CA GLU A 177 6.92 -6.30 6.26
C GLU A 177 7.50 -5.02 5.61
N PHE A 178 8.57 -4.46 6.20
CA PHE A 178 9.23 -3.27 5.67
C PHE A 178 10.39 -3.65 4.75
N SER A 179 10.78 -2.73 3.86
CA SER A 179 11.89 -2.90 2.92
C SER A 179 13.18 -3.32 3.62
N ALA A 180 13.71 -4.48 3.23
CA ALA A 180 14.98 -5.00 3.74
C ALA A 180 16.14 -4.05 3.39
N THR A 181 16.19 -3.59 2.13
CA THR A 181 17.22 -2.67 1.64
C THR A 181 17.22 -1.36 2.44
N ALA A 182 16.04 -0.76 2.65
CA ALA A 182 15.91 0.48 3.43
C ALA A 182 16.31 0.27 4.90
N TYR A 183 15.90 -0.85 5.50
CA TYR A 183 16.28 -1.19 6.88
C TYR A 183 17.79 -1.29 7.06
N PHE A 184 18.48 -2.07 6.23
CA PHE A 184 19.93 -2.24 6.34
C PHE A 184 20.66 -0.92 6.14
N PHE A 185 20.25 -0.12 5.15
CA PHE A 185 20.79 1.22 4.95
C PHE A 185 20.66 2.08 6.22
N ALA A 186 19.45 2.22 6.77
CA ALA A 186 19.22 3.02 7.96
C ALA A 186 19.99 2.52 9.17
N ARG A 187 20.05 1.19 9.37
CA ARG A 187 20.79 0.57 10.46
C ARG A 187 22.28 0.90 10.41
N GLU A 188 22.90 0.76 9.24
CA GLU A 188 24.32 1.03 9.06
C GLU A 188 24.65 2.52 9.19
N VAL A 189 23.81 3.40 8.64
CA VAL A 189 23.97 4.85 8.80
C VAL A 189 23.82 5.23 10.28
N TYR A 190 22.74 4.78 10.94
CA TYR A 190 22.48 5.07 12.35
C TYR A 190 23.61 4.58 13.27
N LYS A 191 24.13 3.37 13.06
CA LYS A 191 25.24 2.83 13.85
C LYS A 191 26.51 3.70 13.76
N LYS A 192 26.73 4.34 12.61
CA LYS A 192 27.91 5.19 12.38
C LYS A 192 27.73 6.62 12.87
N THR A 193 26.52 7.17 12.76
CA THR A 193 26.27 8.61 13.03
C THR A 193 25.57 8.86 14.35
N GLY A 194 24.78 7.92 14.85
CA GLY A 194 23.87 8.11 16.00
C GLY A 194 22.70 9.07 15.72
N ILE A 195 22.55 9.54 14.48
CA ILE A 195 21.51 10.50 14.06
C ILE A 195 20.19 9.74 13.81
N PRO A 196 19.04 10.14 14.39
CA PRO A 196 17.74 9.53 14.08
C PRO A 196 17.46 9.47 12.58
N ILE A 197 16.90 8.35 12.10
CA ILE A 197 16.66 8.11 10.67
C ILE A 197 15.17 7.91 10.39
N GLY A 198 14.63 8.67 9.44
CA GLY A 198 13.27 8.56 8.94
C GLY A 198 13.19 7.81 7.61
N LEU A 199 12.65 6.60 7.65
CA LEU A 199 12.23 5.72 6.54
C LEU A 199 10.94 6.13 5.82
N ILE A 200 10.93 6.74 4.63
CA ILE A 200 9.71 6.83 3.80
C ILE A 200 9.77 5.78 2.69
N HIS A 201 9.01 4.70 2.81
CA HIS A 201 8.95 3.61 1.83
C HIS A 201 7.77 3.81 0.86
N SER A 202 8.11 4.07 -0.40
CA SER A 202 7.17 4.31 -1.50
C SER A 202 7.72 3.68 -2.79
N SER A 203 7.76 2.36 -2.82
CA SER A 203 8.09 1.54 -4.00
C SER A 203 6.94 0.62 -4.35
N TRP A 204 6.94 0.15 -5.60
CA TRP A 204 5.95 -0.82 -6.09
C TRP A 204 6.56 -1.70 -7.19
N GLY A 205 6.76 -2.98 -6.89
CA GLY A 205 7.24 -3.98 -7.84
C GLY A 205 6.28 -4.22 -8.99
N GLY A 206 6.84 -4.62 -10.14
CA GLY A 206 6.06 -4.88 -11.36
C GLY A 206 5.55 -3.63 -12.09
N THR A 207 5.76 -2.43 -11.53
CA THR A 207 5.38 -1.18 -12.20
C THR A 207 6.44 -0.71 -13.19
N VAL A 208 5.99 -0.13 -14.30
CA VAL A 208 6.85 0.41 -15.36
C VAL A 208 7.32 1.84 -15.04
N ALA A 209 8.49 2.24 -15.52
CA ALA A 209 9.09 3.55 -15.18
C ALA A 209 8.25 4.75 -15.64
N GLU A 210 7.46 4.56 -16.70
CA GLU A 210 6.53 5.53 -17.27
C GLU A 210 5.44 5.91 -16.26
N ALA A 211 4.99 4.98 -15.41
CA ALA A 211 3.98 5.28 -14.38
C ALA A 211 4.50 6.27 -13.32
N TRP A 212 5.82 6.40 -13.17
CA TRP A 212 6.48 7.28 -12.20
C TRP A 212 7.07 8.54 -12.82
N THR A 213 6.90 8.71 -14.14
CA THR A 213 7.45 9.84 -14.89
C THR A 213 6.31 10.79 -15.26
N SER A 214 6.55 12.11 -15.17
CA SER A 214 5.50 13.08 -15.48
C SER A 214 5.05 12.98 -16.93
N ALA A 215 3.75 13.15 -17.18
CA ALA A 215 3.17 13.21 -18.52
C ALA A 215 3.91 14.22 -19.43
N GLU A 216 4.32 15.36 -18.85
CA GLU A 216 5.11 16.37 -19.55
C GLU A 216 6.44 15.78 -20.08
N THR A 217 7.15 15.00 -19.26
CA THR A 217 8.43 14.39 -19.64
C THR A 217 8.21 13.28 -20.67
N ILE A 218 7.22 12.41 -20.45
CA ILE A 218 6.91 11.29 -21.37
C ILE A 218 6.51 11.80 -22.75
N SER A 219 5.74 12.89 -22.82
CA SER A 219 5.25 13.45 -24.09
C SER A 219 6.37 13.85 -25.08
N LYS A 220 7.59 14.07 -24.55
CA LYS A 220 8.79 14.43 -25.31
C LYS A 220 9.41 13.22 -26.03
N ILE A 221 9.00 12.00 -25.68
CA ILE A 221 9.48 10.75 -26.29
C ILE A 221 8.41 10.23 -27.27
N PRO A 222 8.67 10.21 -28.59
CA PRO A 222 7.66 9.87 -29.60
C PRO A 222 6.93 8.54 -29.39
N ASP A 223 7.67 7.51 -28.97
CA ASP A 223 7.15 6.14 -28.83
C ASP A 223 6.04 6.01 -27.77
N PHE A 224 5.98 6.93 -26.81
CA PHE A 224 5.00 6.90 -25.72
C PHE A 224 3.76 7.76 -25.96
N ARG A 225 3.70 8.56 -27.04
CA ARG A 225 2.58 9.51 -27.26
C ARG A 225 1.22 8.82 -27.32
N ALA A 226 1.10 7.74 -28.10
CA ALA A 226 -0.15 7.01 -28.22
C ALA A 226 -0.58 6.35 -26.90
N ALA A 227 0.37 5.88 -26.08
CA ALA A 227 0.08 5.34 -24.77
C ALA A 227 -0.39 6.44 -23.80
N LEU A 228 0.27 7.60 -23.82
CA LEU A 228 -0.08 8.75 -23.00
C LEU A 228 -1.47 9.29 -23.33
N GLU A 229 -1.82 9.40 -24.61
CA GLU A 229 -3.16 9.82 -25.05
C GLU A 229 -4.25 8.89 -24.51
N ARG A 230 -4.03 7.56 -24.54
CA ARG A 230 -4.97 6.58 -23.97
C ARG A 230 -5.15 6.78 -22.46
N VAL A 231 -4.06 6.92 -21.71
CA VAL A 231 -4.10 7.10 -20.25
C VAL A 231 -4.78 8.41 -19.85
N GLN A 232 -4.54 9.49 -20.59
CA GLN A 232 -5.15 10.81 -20.32
C GLN A 232 -6.65 10.86 -20.64
N GLN A 233 -7.12 10.02 -21.57
CA GLN A 233 -8.53 9.93 -21.97
C GLN A 233 -9.31 8.90 -21.15
N SER A 234 -8.63 7.93 -20.54
CA SER A 234 -9.26 6.93 -19.67
C SER A 234 -9.37 7.44 -18.25
N ASP A 235 -10.58 7.77 -17.83
CA ASP A 235 -10.91 8.03 -16.44
C ASP A 235 -11.58 6.78 -15.85
N ASP A 236 -10.94 5.60 -15.82
CA ASP A 236 -11.53 4.51 -15.02
C ASP A 236 -10.65 3.29 -14.73
N GLN A 237 -10.72 2.84 -13.47
CA GLN A 237 -10.49 1.45 -13.11
C GLN A 237 -11.57 0.53 -13.70
N ALA A 238 -12.77 1.03 -14.00
CA ALA A 238 -13.85 0.25 -14.60
C ALA A 238 -13.52 -0.24 -16.01
N GLY A 239 -12.76 0.52 -16.81
CA GLY A 239 -12.33 0.09 -18.14
C GLY A 239 -11.35 -1.08 -18.09
N TYR A 240 -10.50 -1.12 -17.07
CA TYR A 240 -9.62 -2.27 -16.82
C TYR A 240 -10.39 -3.49 -16.32
N ALA A 241 -11.34 -3.29 -15.39
CA ALA A 241 -12.20 -4.37 -14.91
C ALA A 241 -13.03 -4.98 -16.05
N GLU A 242 -13.58 -4.16 -16.95
CA GLU A 242 -14.29 -4.61 -18.13
C GLU A 242 -13.37 -5.37 -19.10
N GLN A 243 -12.15 -4.87 -19.34
CA GLN A 243 -11.16 -5.57 -20.16
C GLN A 243 -10.77 -6.94 -19.58
N ILE A 244 -10.56 -7.04 -18.27
CA ILE A 244 -10.30 -8.32 -17.59
C ILE A 244 -11.50 -9.26 -17.70
N LEU A 245 -12.73 -8.75 -17.56
CA LEU A 245 -13.93 -9.56 -17.76
C LEU A 245 -14.04 -10.08 -19.19
N LEU A 246 -13.79 -9.24 -20.20
CA LEU A 246 -13.79 -9.63 -21.61
C LEU A 246 -12.70 -10.65 -21.91
N TRP A 247 -11.48 -10.44 -21.41
CA TRP A 247 -10.36 -11.35 -21.56
C TRP A 247 -10.63 -12.71 -20.90
N ASN A 248 -11.14 -12.72 -19.66
CA ASN A 248 -11.51 -13.95 -18.97
C ASN A 248 -12.66 -14.70 -19.68
N ASN A 249 -13.65 -13.98 -20.22
CA ASN A 249 -14.71 -14.60 -21.00
C ASN A 249 -14.16 -15.25 -22.28
N GLU A 250 -13.27 -14.57 -22.99
CA GLU A 250 -12.61 -15.11 -24.18
C GLU A 250 -11.77 -16.35 -23.84
N LEU A 251 -10.98 -16.31 -22.76
CA LEU A 251 -10.21 -17.46 -22.28
C LEU A 251 -11.13 -18.64 -21.90
N ASN A 252 -12.22 -18.39 -21.19
CA ASN A 252 -13.19 -19.41 -20.80
C ASN A 252 -13.90 -20.06 -22.01
N LEU A 253 -14.12 -19.30 -23.09
CA LEU A 253 -14.65 -19.87 -24.35
C LEU A 253 -13.64 -20.80 -25.02
N GLN A 254 -12.34 -20.55 -24.83
CA GLN A 254 -11.26 -21.36 -25.36
C GLN A 254 -10.87 -22.54 -24.44
N ASP A 255 -11.31 -22.52 -23.18
CA ASP A 255 -11.06 -23.59 -22.22
C ASP A 255 -11.83 -24.87 -22.57
N LYS A 256 -11.11 -25.83 -23.17
CA LYS A 256 -11.67 -27.15 -23.52
C LYS A 256 -12.04 -27.99 -22.30
N GLY A 257 -11.49 -27.66 -21.12
CA GLY A 257 -11.81 -28.27 -19.83
C GLY A 257 -13.08 -27.73 -19.19
N LEU A 258 -13.57 -26.58 -19.66
CA LEU A 258 -14.82 -25.97 -19.21
C LEU A 258 -15.86 -25.98 -20.35
N LYS A 259 -16.88 -26.84 -20.25
CA LYS A 259 -17.95 -26.90 -21.25
C LYS A 259 -19.27 -26.45 -20.63
N SER A 260 -19.82 -25.36 -21.15
CA SER A 260 -21.08 -24.77 -20.65
C SER A 260 -21.06 -24.51 -19.13
N GLY A 261 -19.93 -24.04 -18.61
CA GLY A 261 -19.73 -23.79 -17.18
C GLY A 261 -19.44 -25.03 -16.34
N ILE A 262 -19.30 -26.21 -16.95
CA ILE A 262 -18.99 -27.47 -16.25
C ILE A 262 -17.52 -27.84 -16.50
N ALA A 263 -16.76 -28.01 -15.42
CA ALA A 263 -15.37 -28.47 -15.43
C ALA A 263 -15.27 -29.95 -15.80
N VAL A 264 -15.42 -30.28 -17.09
CA VAL A 264 -15.44 -31.66 -17.59
C VAL A 264 -14.10 -32.38 -17.38
N TRP A 265 -13.00 -31.65 -17.41
CA TRP A 265 -11.66 -32.19 -17.11
C TRP A 265 -11.37 -32.30 -15.62
N ALA A 266 -12.23 -31.81 -14.72
CA ALA A 266 -12.12 -32.09 -13.29
C ALA A 266 -12.73 -33.45 -12.89
N ASN A 267 -13.53 -34.06 -13.77
CA ASN A 267 -14.23 -35.29 -13.45
C ASN A 267 -13.24 -36.42 -13.12
N LYS A 268 -13.58 -37.21 -12.09
CA LYS A 268 -12.79 -38.36 -11.64
C LYS A 268 -12.59 -39.41 -12.74
N SER A 269 -13.59 -39.63 -13.59
CA SER A 269 -13.53 -40.62 -14.68
C SER A 269 -12.94 -40.07 -15.99
N PHE A 270 -12.49 -38.81 -16.01
CA PHE A 270 -11.86 -38.25 -17.20
C PHE A 270 -10.52 -38.95 -17.51
N ASP A 271 -10.36 -39.38 -18.77
CA ASP A 271 -9.14 -40.00 -19.26
C ASP A 271 -8.12 -38.93 -19.67
N ASP A 272 -7.08 -38.76 -18.86
CA ASP A 272 -5.98 -37.82 -19.06
C ASP A 272 -4.70 -38.50 -19.59
N THR A 273 -4.78 -39.75 -20.06
CA THR A 273 -3.61 -40.51 -20.54
C THR A 273 -2.87 -39.83 -21.72
N SER A 274 -3.59 -38.99 -22.47
CA SER A 274 -3.04 -38.20 -23.58
C SER A 274 -2.32 -36.92 -23.14
N TRP A 275 -2.42 -36.53 -21.87
CA TRP A 275 -1.81 -35.30 -21.37
C TRP A 275 -0.31 -35.48 -21.16
N LYS A 276 0.43 -34.39 -21.36
CA LYS A 276 1.85 -34.36 -21.04
C LYS A 276 2.03 -34.41 -19.52
N LYS A 277 3.12 -35.06 -19.09
CA LYS A 277 3.57 -35.04 -17.71
C LYS A 277 4.56 -33.91 -17.50
N MET A 278 4.48 -33.25 -16.36
CA MET A 278 5.38 -32.17 -15.95
C MET A 278 5.78 -32.41 -14.50
N GLU A 279 7.07 -32.24 -14.20
CA GLU A 279 7.56 -32.23 -12.83
C GLU A 279 7.35 -30.85 -12.22
N LEU A 280 6.83 -30.81 -10.99
CA LEU A 280 6.53 -29.58 -10.26
C LEU A 280 7.32 -29.53 -8.94
N PRO A 281 7.73 -28.33 -8.46
CA PRO A 281 7.40 -27.00 -8.98
C PRO A 281 8.28 -26.58 -10.17
N ALA A 282 7.64 -26.00 -11.20
CA ALA A 282 8.32 -25.36 -12.34
C ALA A 282 7.34 -24.42 -13.06
N PHE A 283 7.88 -23.44 -13.79
CA PHE A 283 7.08 -22.55 -14.64
C PHE A 283 6.79 -23.24 -15.98
N PHE A 284 5.51 -23.41 -16.31
CA PHE A 284 5.11 -24.12 -17.53
C PHE A 284 5.50 -23.36 -18.80
N ASP A 285 5.59 -22.04 -18.74
CA ASP A 285 5.98 -21.19 -19.85
C ASP A 285 7.49 -21.29 -20.13
N SER A 286 8.32 -21.47 -19.10
CA SER A 286 9.76 -21.69 -19.30
C SER A 286 10.13 -23.08 -19.82
N THR A 287 9.19 -24.05 -19.75
CA THR A 287 9.47 -25.47 -20.01
C THR A 287 8.59 -26.04 -21.12
N GLU A 288 7.29 -26.16 -20.88
CA GLU A 288 6.36 -26.90 -21.73
C GLU A 288 5.64 -26.04 -22.77
N LYS A 289 5.45 -24.74 -22.48
CA LYS A 289 4.71 -23.78 -23.31
C LYS A 289 5.33 -22.37 -23.35
N PRO A 290 6.52 -22.20 -23.96
CA PRO A 290 7.13 -20.88 -24.16
C PRO A 290 6.16 -19.84 -24.73
N ASN A 291 6.06 -18.70 -24.04
CA ASN A 291 5.23 -17.54 -24.39
C ASN A 291 3.72 -17.85 -24.47
N PHE A 292 3.24 -18.78 -23.65
CA PHE A 292 1.81 -19.08 -23.57
C PHE A 292 1.15 -18.33 -22.42
N ASP A 293 0.20 -17.47 -22.77
CA ASP A 293 -0.71 -16.82 -21.81
C ASP A 293 -2.10 -17.45 -21.93
N GLY A 294 -2.61 -18.02 -20.84
CA GLY A 294 -3.95 -18.62 -20.82
C GLY A 294 -4.13 -19.69 -19.75
N ILE A 295 -5.11 -20.56 -19.96
CA ILE A 295 -5.52 -21.58 -18.99
C ILE A 295 -4.71 -22.87 -19.19
N VAL A 296 -4.10 -23.37 -18.11
CA VAL A 296 -3.41 -24.67 -18.06
C VAL A 296 -4.07 -25.54 -17.00
N TRP A 297 -4.45 -26.76 -17.39
CA TRP A 297 -4.98 -27.75 -16.45
C TRP A 297 -3.89 -28.70 -15.99
N PHE A 298 -3.82 -28.91 -14.67
CA PHE A 298 -3.03 -29.97 -14.05
C PHE A 298 -3.96 -31.01 -13.43
N ARG A 299 -3.60 -32.28 -13.57
CA ARG A 299 -4.30 -33.40 -12.93
C ARG A 299 -3.30 -34.29 -12.20
N LYS A 300 -3.65 -34.71 -11.00
CA LYS A 300 -2.84 -35.63 -10.19
C LYS A 300 -3.74 -36.55 -9.38
N ASN A 301 -3.54 -37.85 -9.57
CA ASN A 301 -4.15 -38.86 -8.71
C ASN A 301 -3.31 -38.98 -7.43
N ILE A 302 -4.00 -38.94 -6.28
CA ILE A 302 -3.38 -39.17 -4.98
C ILE A 302 -4.06 -40.36 -4.29
N VAL A 303 -3.28 -41.10 -3.51
CA VAL A 303 -3.81 -42.18 -2.68
C VAL A 303 -4.04 -41.62 -1.29
N ILE A 304 -5.30 -41.59 -0.86
CA ILE A 304 -5.65 -41.20 0.51
C ILE A 304 -5.52 -42.42 1.41
N PRO A 305 -4.65 -42.39 2.44
CA PRO A 305 -4.50 -43.49 3.37
C PRO A 305 -5.82 -43.81 4.11
N ARG A 306 -6.10 -45.09 4.37
CA ARG A 306 -7.37 -45.52 4.96
C ARG A 306 -7.58 -44.93 6.36
N GLU A 307 -6.50 -44.72 7.10
CA GLU A 307 -6.45 -44.10 8.43
C GLU A 307 -6.86 -42.61 8.46
N TRP A 308 -7.03 -41.98 7.29
CA TRP A 308 -7.58 -40.63 7.17
C TRP A 308 -9.10 -40.62 7.03
N GLY A 309 -9.74 -41.79 6.91
CA GLY A 309 -11.19 -41.91 6.81
C GLY A 309 -11.91 -41.21 7.96
N GLY A 310 -12.86 -40.33 7.62
CA GLY A 310 -13.67 -39.57 8.57
C GLY A 310 -12.99 -38.35 9.19
N LYS A 311 -11.78 -37.97 8.74
CA LYS A 311 -11.10 -36.74 9.14
C LYS A 311 -11.29 -35.63 8.12
N ASP A 312 -11.26 -34.39 8.60
CA ASP A 312 -11.13 -33.22 7.73
C ASP A 312 -9.74 -33.20 7.13
N LEU A 313 -9.68 -33.03 5.81
CA LEU A 313 -8.44 -32.99 5.03
C LEU A 313 -8.26 -31.61 4.43
N ILE A 314 -7.01 -31.20 4.30
CA ILE A 314 -6.62 -29.91 3.73
C ILE A 314 -5.65 -30.17 2.58
N LEU A 315 -5.96 -29.61 1.42
CA LEU A 315 -5.08 -29.63 0.26
C LEU A 315 -4.25 -28.35 0.24
N ASN A 316 -2.94 -28.48 0.40
CA ASN A 316 -2.00 -27.38 0.26
C ASN A 316 -1.24 -27.51 -1.07
N LEU A 317 -1.40 -26.51 -1.94
CA LEU A 317 -0.73 -26.46 -3.25
C LEU A 317 0.48 -25.51 -3.26
N GLY A 318 0.77 -24.82 -2.15
CA GLY A 318 1.78 -23.78 -2.09
C GLY A 318 1.33 -22.52 -2.83
N THR A 319 2.26 -21.86 -3.53
CA THR A 319 2.00 -20.70 -4.38
C THR A 319 1.96 -21.12 -5.85
N ILE A 320 0.96 -20.64 -6.58
CA ILE A 320 0.74 -20.78 -8.02
C ILE A 320 0.84 -19.39 -8.66
N ASP A 321 1.47 -19.28 -9.82
CA ASP A 321 1.54 -18.00 -10.53
C ASP A 321 0.16 -17.62 -11.10
N ASP A 322 -0.24 -16.37 -10.92
CA ASP A 322 -1.58 -15.79 -11.08
C ASP A 322 -2.72 -16.40 -10.24
N ASN A 323 -3.59 -17.21 -10.84
CA ASN A 323 -4.89 -17.58 -10.28
C ASN A 323 -5.10 -19.10 -10.39
N ASP A 324 -5.85 -19.68 -9.45
CA ASP A 324 -6.25 -21.09 -9.54
C ASP A 324 -7.73 -21.32 -9.20
N ILE A 325 -8.27 -22.39 -9.78
CA ILE A 325 -9.50 -23.03 -9.34
C ILE A 325 -9.17 -24.51 -9.13
N THR A 326 -9.39 -24.99 -7.92
CA THR A 326 -8.99 -26.33 -7.50
C THR A 326 -10.21 -27.22 -7.30
N TYR A 327 -10.17 -28.40 -7.93
CA TYR A 327 -11.22 -29.40 -7.87
C TYR A 327 -10.72 -30.70 -7.22
N PHE A 328 -11.58 -31.35 -6.43
CA PHE A 328 -11.35 -32.68 -5.88
C PHE A 328 -12.50 -33.61 -6.30
N ASP A 329 -12.18 -34.71 -6.99
CA ASP A 329 -13.16 -35.67 -7.53
C ASP A 329 -14.32 -35.01 -8.33
N GLY A 330 -14.01 -33.94 -9.07
CA GLY A 330 -14.97 -33.20 -9.90
C GLY A 330 -15.73 -32.08 -9.20
N LYS A 331 -15.53 -31.88 -7.89
CA LYS A 331 -16.15 -30.79 -7.12
C LYS A 331 -15.12 -29.68 -6.86
N GLU A 332 -15.49 -28.42 -7.08
CA GLU A 332 -14.65 -27.29 -6.68
C GLU A 332 -14.51 -27.25 -5.15
N ILE A 333 -13.27 -27.15 -4.67
CA ILE A 333 -12.94 -27.06 -3.24
C ILE A 333 -12.35 -25.70 -2.86
N GLY A 334 -11.89 -24.91 -3.84
CA GLY A 334 -11.45 -23.55 -3.60
C GLY A 334 -10.92 -22.87 -4.86
N ASN A 335 -10.72 -21.57 -4.77
CA ASN A 335 -10.08 -20.74 -5.78
C ASN A 335 -9.31 -19.61 -5.08
N THR A 336 -8.26 -19.10 -5.72
CA THR A 336 -7.48 -17.98 -5.19
C THR A 336 -6.94 -17.14 -6.33
N GLN A 337 -7.03 -15.82 -6.17
CA GLN A 337 -6.45 -14.85 -7.10
C GLN A 337 -5.16 -14.26 -6.51
N GLY A 338 -4.13 -14.11 -7.33
CA GLY A 338 -2.85 -13.51 -6.98
C GLY A 338 -1.68 -14.50 -6.96
N TYR A 339 -0.60 -14.15 -7.66
CA TYR A 339 0.57 -15.02 -7.88
C TYR A 339 1.31 -15.43 -6.60
N ASP A 340 1.20 -14.66 -5.52
CA ASP A 340 2.02 -14.77 -4.31
C ASP A 340 1.27 -15.41 -3.13
N ARG A 341 -0.01 -15.78 -3.31
CA ARG A 341 -0.88 -16.24 -2.22
C ARG A 341 -0.66 -17.71 -1.89
N GLU A 342 -0.68 -18.13 -0.63
CA GLU A 342 -0.71 -19.57 -0.31
C GLU A 342 -2.08 -20.18 -0.60
N ARG A 343 -2.11 -21.36 -1.25
CA ARG A 343 -3.33 -22.10 -1.58
C ARG A 343 -3.54 -23.23 -0.59
N ARG A 344 -4.56 -23.10 0.25
CA ARG A 344 -4.91 -24.06 1.30
C ARG A 344 -6.44 -24.22 1.36
N TYR A 345 -6.94 -25.32 0.80
CA TYR A 345 -8.36 -25.63 0.64
C TYR A 345 -8.83 -26.80 1.48
#